data_AF-A0AAU0Z088-F1
#
_entry.id   AF-A0AAU0Z088-F1
#
_cell.length_a   1.000
_cell.length_b   1.000
_cell.length_c   1.000
_cell.angle_alpha   90.00
_cell.angle_beta   90.00
_cell.angle_gamma   90.00
#
_symmetry.space_group_name_H-M   'P 1'
#
loop_
_entity.id
_entity.type
_entity.pdbx_description
1 polymer ?
#
loop_
_entity_poly.entity_id
_entity_poly.type
_entity_poly.pdbx_seq_one_letter_code
_entity_poly.pdbx_strand_id
1 'polypeptide(L)'
;MTPPPPDENLLFDVAALPTPVERLLLLADQYVQHNDMLDCLLRNGTPPEPNAHVASAQQLAAATRTALKVLTDERLFQSRDLSDAVVRLQQLAFLSDASADQQLPTARVLTALAPNAAMGCANTLAHESRRRRSTANDGPGQPLSAAHATALWEVACGNVVATSSLGRQYVHYRDERILIGTLRSLEAKGLAVRAAKSAPSAYIGGPLQDRVRLTLAGTTALAAAISSPLAPTAPGTTPAPTLTAAKTAARSRA
;
A
#
# COMPACT_ATOMS: atom_id res chain seq x y z
N MET A 1 27.04 -9.99 50.14
CA MET A 1 26.04 -10.32 49.10
C MET A 1 25.19 -9.08 48.91
N THR A 2 25.49 -8.32 47.87
CA THR A 2 24.79 -7.08 47.49
C THR A 2 23.73 -7.46 46.48
N PRO A 3 22.45 -7.10 46.65
CA PRO A 3 21.44 -7.37 45.63
C PRO A 3 21.73 -6.53 44.37
N PRO A 4 21.50 -7.08 43.16
CA PRO A 4 21.63 -6.31 41.93
C PRO A 4 20.55 -5.22 41.86
N PRO A 5 20.83 -4.07 41.24
CA PRO A 5 19.82 -3.02 41.06
C PRO A 5 18.71 -3.51 40.12
N PRO A 6 17.45 -3.08 40.32
CA PRO A 6 16.36 -3.40 39.40
C PRO A 6 16.57 -2.68 38.07
N ASP A 7 16.32 -3.40 36.96
CA ASP A 7 16.30 -2.88 35.60
C ASP A 7 15.22 -1.79 35.44
N GLU A 8 15.58 -0.52 35.63
CA GLU A 8 14.70 0.65 35.43
C GLU A 8 14.47 1.02 33.95
N ASN A 9 14.46 0.05 33.03
CA ASN A 9 14.34 0.33 31.59
C ASN A 9 13.05 -0.19 30.92
N LEU A 10 12.00 -0.50 31.69
CA LEU A 10 10.69 -0.93 31.17
C LEU A 10 9.58 0.11 31.43
N LEU A 11 9.89 1.40 31.37
CA LEU A 11 8.86 2.44 31.42
C LEU A 11 8.47 2.88 30.00
N PHE A 12 7.37 2.30 29.53
CA PHE A 12 6.54 2.77 28.42
C PHE A 12 7.14 2.70 27.01
N ASP A 13 7.33 1.48 26.49
CA ASP A 13 7.29 1.26 25.03
C ASP A 13 5.82 1.37 24.57
N VAL A 14 5.26 2.59 24.64
CA VAL A 14 3.99 2.91 24.01
C VAL A 14 4.31 3.00 22.53
N ALA A 15 3.96 1.93 21.79
CA ALA A 15 4.08 1.90 20.34
C ALA A 15 3.59 3.24 19.77
N ALA A 16 4.48 3.92 19.04
CA ALA A 16 4.19 5.24 18.49
C ALA A 16 2.86 5.21 17.73
N LEU A 17 2.02 6.19 18.00
CA LEU A 17 0.71 6.26 17.36
C LEU A 17 0.92 6.33 15.83
N PRO A 18 0.19 5.52 15.03
CA PRO A 18 0.39 5.49 13.59
C PRO A 18 0.22 6.88 12.99
N THR A 19 1.15 7.25 12.13
CA THR A 19 1.07 8.50 11.36
C THR A 19 -0.18 8.50 10.47
N PRO A 20 -0.69 9.66 10.03
CA PRO A 20 -1.82 9.74 9.12
C PRO A 20 -1.66 8.90 7.84
N VAL A 21 -0.44 8.84 7.29
CA VAL A 21 -0.11 8.01 6.13
C VAL A 21 -0.21 6.53 6.48
N GLU A 22 0.40 6.08 7.59
CA GLU A 22 0.31 4.69 8.05
C GLU A 22 -1.13 4.27 8.35
N ARG A 23 -1.97 5.16 8.89
CA ARG A 23 -3.40 4.89 9.10
C ARG A 23 -4.13 4.60 7.79
N LEU A 24 -3.81 5.32 6.72
CA LEU A 24 -4.40 5.07 5.41
C LEU A 24 -3.89 3.77 4.77
N LEU A 25 -2.62 3.41 5.01
CA LEU A 25 -2.09 2.09 4.61
C LEU A 25 -2.79 0.94 5.36
N LEU A 26 -3.00 1.09 6.67
CA LEU A 26 -3.76 0.12 7.48
C LEU A 26 -5.22 0.03 7.02
N LEU A 27 -5.83 1.17 6.67
CA LEU A 27 -7.17 1.19 6.10
C LEU A 27 -7.25 0.43 4.76
N ALA A 28 -6.24 0.59 3.89
CA ALA A 28 -6.15 -0.18 2.65
C ALA A 28 -6.11 -1.70 2.92
N ASP A 29 -5.30 -2.15 3.88
CA ASP A 29 -5.22 -3.56 4.28
C ASP A 29 -6.54 -4.09 4.88
N GLN A 30 -7.31 -3.25 5.61
CA GLN A 30 -8.67 -3.61 6.05
C GLN A 30 -9.61 -3.80 4.86
N TYR A 31 -9.55 -2.93 3.84
CA TYR A 31 -10.34 -3.09 2.63
C TYR A 31 -9.96 -4.34 1.83
N VAL A 32 -8.67 -4.70 1.78
CA VAL A 32 -8.20 -5.95 1.16
C VAL A 32 -8.82 -7.15 1.86
N GLN A 33 -8.75 -7.19 3.20
CA GLN A 33 -9.33 -8.29 3.98
C GLN A 33 -10.84 -8.42 3.78
N HIS A 34 -11.57 -7.31 3.74
CA HIS A 34 -13.00 -7.31 3.46
C HIS A 34 -13.30 -7.85 2.06
N ASN A 35 -12.57 -7.41 1.05
CA ASN A 35 -12.74 -7.88 -0.33
C ASN A 35 -12.38 -9.36 -0.48
N ASP A 36 -11.32 -9.82 0.20
CA ASP A 36 -10.93 -11.23 0.22
C ASP A 36 -12.00 -12.10 0.87
N MET A 37 -12.59 -11.64 1.98
CA MET A 37 -13.71 -12.32 2.64
C MET A 37 -14.90 -12.44 1.68
N LEU A 38 -15.30 -11.34 1.02
CA LEU A 38 -16.38 -11.36 0.03
C LEU A 38 -16.07 -12.34 -1.12
N ASP A 39 -14.85 -12.32 -1.66
CA ASP A 39 -14.43 -13.22 -2.74
C ASP A 39 -14.43 -14.69 -2.31
N CYS A 40 -14.06 -14.98 -1.06
CA CYS A 40 -14.14 -16.33 -0.49
C CYS A 40 -15.61 -16.77 -0.32
N LEU A 41 -16.48 -15.90 0.17
CA LEU A 41 -17.91 -16.20 0.34
C LEU A 41 -18.60 -16.46 -1.01
N LEU A 42 -18.29 -15.67 -2.02
CA LEU A 42 -18.83 -15.83 -3.38
C LEU A 42 -18.42 -17.15 -4.02
N ARG A 43 -17.23 -17.67 -3.70
CA ARG A 43 -16.69 -18.91 -4.30
C ARG A 43 -17.05 -20.18 -3.55
N ASN A 44 -17.25 -20.10 -2.23
CA ASN A 44 -17.42 -21.28 -1.37
C ASN A 44 -18.90 -21.53 -0.97
N GLY A 45 -19.83 -20.66 -1.34
CA GLY A 45 -21.27 -20.91 -1.36
C GLY A 45 -21.97 -21.04 0.01
N THR A 46 -21.25 -21.12 1.13
CA THR A 46 -21.88 -21.13 2.46
C THR A 46 -21.01 -20.39 3.49
N PRO A 47 -21.46 -19.24 4.04
CA PRO A 47 -20.75 -18.56 5.13
C PRO A 47 -20.88 -19.36 6.45
N PRO A 48 -19.83 -19.41 7.29
CA PRO A 48 -19.98 -19.83 8.68
C PRO A 48 -20.78 -18.80 9.50
N GLU A 49 -20.76 -17.53 9.10
CA GLU A 49 -21.60 -16.46 9.67
C GLU A 49 -22.23 -15.58 8.56
N PRO A 50 -23.56 -15.62 8.38
CA PRO A 50 -24.24 -14.94 7.28
C PRO A 50 -24.05 -13.40 7.27
N ASN A 51 -23.73 -12.80 8.42
CA ASN A 51 -23.64 -11.34 8.58
C ASN A 51 -22.21 -10.82 8.84
N ALA A 52 -21.17 -11.67 8.73
CA ALA A 52 -19.79 -11.24 8.93
C ALA A 52 -19.36 -10.10 7.99
N HIS A 53 -19.88 -10.12 6.75
CA HIS A 53 -19.61 -9.07 5.77
C HIS A 53 -20.24 -7.73 6.14
N VAL A 54 -21.44 -7.74 6.74
CA VAL A 54 -22.15 -6.53 7.22
C VAL A 54 -21.37 -5.86 8.33
N ALA A 55 -20.93 -6.63 9.34
CA ALA A 55 -20.15 -6.10 10.46
C ALA A 55 -18.80 -5.54 9.98
N SER A 56 -18.13 -6.24 9.06
CA SER A 56 -16.88 -5.76 8.45
C SER A 56 -17.07 -4.47 7.64
N ALA A 57 -18.15 -4.37 6.86
CA ALA A 57 -18.50 -3.19 6.07
C ALA A 57 -18.73 -1.96 6.97
N GLN A 58 -19.49 -2.12 8.06
CA GLN A 58 -19.72 -1.08 9.06
C GLN A 58 -18.43 -0.67 9.78
N GLN A 59 -17.59 -1.64 10.14
CA GLN A 59 -16.29 -1.39 10.76
C GLN A 59 -15.37 -0.58 9.82
N LEU A 60 -15.37 -0.89 8.52
CA LEU A 60 -14.64 -0.13 7.50
C LEU A 60 -15.17 1.30 7.39
N ALA A 61 -16.49 1.48 7.33
CA ALA A 61 -17.08 2.82 7.28
C ALA A 61 -16.69 3.65 8.52
N ALA A 62 -16.69 3.05 9.71
CA ALA A 62 -16.23 3.68 10.95
C ALA A 62 -14.73 4.00 10.95
N ALA A 63 -13.88 3.08 10.47
CA ALA A 63 -12.44 3.28 10.35
C ALA A 63 -12.11 4.42 9.38
N THR A 64 -12.78 4.48 8.23
CA THR A 64 -12.61 5.55 7.24
C THR A 64 -13.05 6.90 7.80
N ARG A 65 -14.17 6.98 8.53
CA ARG A 65 -14.60 8.20 9.22
C ARG A 65 -13.60 8.64 10.30
N THR A 66 -12.97 7.69 11.00
CA THR A 66 -11.92 7.98 11.98
C THR A 66 -10.67 8.56 11.32
N ALA A 67 -10.23 7.97 10.20
CA ALA A 67 -9.12 8.49 9.41
C ALA A 67 -9.42 9.90 8.86
N LEU A 68 -10.63 10.14 8.37
CA LEU A 68 -11.09 11.47 7.95
C LEU A 68 -11.01 12.49 9.08
N LYS A 69 -11.45 12.15 10.29
CA LYS A 69 -11.42 13.05 11.44
C LYS A 69 -9.99 13.47 11.76
N VAL A 70 -9.06 12.51 11.82
CA VAL A 70 -7.63 12.79 12.04
C VAL A 70 -7.08 13.76 10.98
N LEU A 71 -7.34 13.49 9.70
CA LEU A 71 -6.88 14.37 8.61
C LEU A 71 -7.49 15.76 8.71
N THR A 72 -8.73 15.83 9.21
CA THR A 72 -9.44 17.09 9.37
C THR A 72 -8.88 17.93 10.52
N ASP A 73 -8.63 17.28 11.65
CA ASP A 73 -8.10 17.88 12.87
C ASP A 73 -6.69 18.44 12.66
N GLU A 74 -5.87 17.80 11.80
CA GLU A 74 -4.54 18.28 11.42
C GLU A 74 -4.56 19.52 10.49
N ARG A 75 -5.76 20.05 10.16
CA ARG A 75 -5.97 21.27 9.35
C ARG A 75 -5.17 21.29 8.06
N LEU A 76 -5.06 20.15 7.40
CA LEU A 76 -4.26 20.02 6.20
C LEU A 76 -4.91 20.67 4.94
N PHE A 77 -6.03 21.39 5.06
CA PHE A 77 -6.88 21.81 3.92
C PHE A 77 -6.52 23.13 3.23
N GLN A 78 -5.37 23.22 2.59
CA GLN A 78 -5.09 24.36 1.68
C GLN A 78 -4.78 23.92 0.25
N SER A 79 -4.70 22.61 -0.02
CA SER A 79 -4.43 22.07 -1.35
C SER A 79 -5.66 21.41 -1.95
N ARG A 80 -5.88 21.65 -3.24
CA ARG A 80 -6.93 21.00 -4.04
C ARG A 80 -6.80 19.48 -3.98
N ASP A 81 -5.58 18.97 -4.09
CA ASP A 81 -5.32 17.53 -4.13
C ASP A 81 -5.74 16.85 -2.82
N LEU A 82 -5.54 17.53 -1.69
CA LEU A 82 -5.98 17.00 -0.40
C LEU A 82 -7.50 17.08 -0.24
N SER A 83 -8.15 18.14 -0.72
CA SER A 83 -9.61 18.21 -0.76
C SER A 83 -10.20 17.06 -1.57
N ASP A 84 -9.61 16.74 -2.73
CA ASP A 84 -10.03 15.60 -3.56
C ASP A 84 -9.80 14.26 -2.85
N ALA A 85 -8.69 14.11 -2.12
CA ALA A 85 -8.44 12.92 -1.30
C ALA A 85 -9.47 12.76 -0.17
N VAL A 86 -9.88 13.85 0.47
CA VAL A 86 -10.89 13.85 1.54
C VAL A 86 -12.27 13.49 0.99
N VAL A 87 -12.66 14.05 -0.16
CA VAL A 87 -13.90 13.65 -0.85
C VAL A 87 -13.86 12.16 -1.20
N ARG A 88 -12.71 11.67 -1.68
CA ARG A 88 -12.56 10.24 -1.99
C ARG A 88 -12.70 9.35 -0.75
N LEU A 89 -12.13 9.75 0.40
CA LEU A 89 -12.34 9.02 1.66
C LEU A 89 -13.80 9.08 2.13
N GLN A 90 -14.51 10.19 1.94
CA GLN A 90 -15.95 10.27 2.22
C GLN A 90 -16.74 9.31 1.34
N GLN A 91 -16.41 9.23 0.04
CA GLN A 91 -17.00 8.26 -0.87
C GLN A 91 -16.71 6.82 -0.43
N LEU A 92 -15.49 6.51 0.01
CA LEU A 92 -15.17 5.18 0.54
C LEU A 92 -16.00 4.84 1.77
N ALA A 93 -16.15 5.77 2.73
CA ALA A 93 -16.98 5.55 3.91
C ALA A 93 -18.43 5.27 3.51
N PHE A 94 -18.99 6.06 2.58
CA PHE A 94 -20.35 5.88 2.08
C PHE A 94 -20.54 4.53 1.36
N LEU A 95 -19.64 4.17 0.43
CA LEU A 95 -19.73 2.92 -0.33
C LEU A 95 -19.55 1.69 0.56
N SER A 96 -18.74 1.79 1.62
CA SER A 96 -18.57 0.71 2.60
C SER A 96 -19.81 0.54 3.47
N ASP A 97 -20.44 1.63 3.87
CA ASP A 97 -21.69 1.58 4.65
C ASP A 97 -22.82 1.00 3.78
N ALA A 98 -22.94 1.49 2.54
CA ALA A 98 -23.93 1.04 1.59
C ALA A 98 -23.76 -0.44 1.21
N SER A 99 -22.53 -0.97 1.19
CA SER A 99 -22.28 -2.38 0.85
C SER A 99 -22.85 -3.35 1.89
N ALA A 100 -23.07 -2.90 3.14
CA ALA A 100 -23.65 -3.70 4.21
C ALA A 100 -25.10 -4.14 3.93
N ASP A 101 -25.85 -3.35 3.16
CA ASP A 101 -27.24 -3.62 2.79
C ASP A 101 -27.40 -4.34 1.44
N GLN A 102 -26.29 -4.73 0.81
CA GLN A 102 -26.29 -5.27 -0.54
C GLN A 102 -25.98 -6.77 -0.55
N GLN A 103 -26.42 -7.46 -1.60
CA GLN A 103 -25.99 -8.83 -1.86
C GLN A 103 -24.47 -8.88 -2.14
N LEU A 104 -23.83 -9.99 -1.80
CA LEU A 104 -22.37 -10.17 -1.89
C LEU A 104 -21.74 -9.71 -3.22
N PRO A 105 -22.29 -10.00 -4.42
CA PRO A 105 -21.69 -9.53 -5.67
C PRO A 105 -21.69 -7.99 -5.77
N THR A 106 -22.79 -7.36 -5.40
CA THR A 106 -22.93 -5.89 -5.41
C THR A 106 -22.05 -5.25 -4.35
N ALA A 107 -22.04 -5.80 -3.12
CA ALA A 107 -21.16 -5.35 -2.05
C ALA A 107 -19.69 -5.35 -2.50
N ARG A 108 -19.27 -6.43 -3.18
CA ARG A 108 -17.92 -6.59 -3.70
C ARG A 108 -17.55 -5.58 -4.77
N VAL A 109 -18.50 -5.18 -5.62
CA VAL A 109 -18.31 -4.13 -6.64
C VAL A 109 -18.12 -2.77 -5.98
N LEU A 110 -18.94 -2.43 -4.98
CA LEU A 110 -18.87 -1.15 -4.27
C LEU A 110 -17.53 -0.94 -3.57
N THR A 111 -16.92 -1.99 -3.04
CA THR A 111 -15.65 -1.93 -2.31
C THR A 111 -14.43 -2.31 -3.15
N ALA A 112 -14.61 -2.62 -4.44
CA ALA A 112 -13.55 -3.22 -5.25
C ALA A 112 -12.30 -2.35 -5.43
N LEU A 113 -12.50 -1.04 -5.53
CA LEU A 113 -11.43 -0.08 -5.75
C LEU A 113 -10.97 0.60 -4.45
N ALA A 114 -11.57 0.23 -3.31
CA ALA A 114 -11.31 0.88 -2.04
C ALA A 114 -9.84 0.78 -1.56
N PRO A 115 -9.15 -0.38 -1.68
CA PRO A 115 -7.72 -0.46 -1.33
C PRO A 115 -6.86 0.52 -2.14
N ASN A 116 -7.04 0.53 -3.47
CA ASN A 116 -6.31 1.42 -4.38
C ASN A 116 -6.62 2.90 -4.10
N ALA A 117 -7.88 3.23 -3.83
CA ALA A 117 -8.28 4.59 -3.49
C ALA A 117 -7.67 5.06 -2.16
N ALA A 118 -7.64 4.20 -1.13
CA ALA A 118 -7.00 4.50 0.15
C ALA A 118 -5.48 4.71 0.00
N MET A 119 -4.81 3.84 -0.78
CA MET A 119 -3.39 3.99 -1.14
C MET A 119 -3.11 5.29 -1.91
N GLY A 120 -3.97 5.64 -2.86
CA GLY A 120 -3.89 6.91 -3.58
C GLY A 120 -4.01 8.12 -2.64
N CYS A 121 -4.95 8.08 -1.68
CA CYS A 121 -5.08 9.13 -0.67
C CYS A 121 -3.83 9.21 0.23
N ALA A 122 -3.24 8.08 0.61
CA ALA A 122 -2.01 8.03 1.40
C ALA A 122 -0.84 8.71 0.67
N ASN A 123 -0.71 8.45 -0.64
CA ASN A 123 0.34 9.06 -1.46
C ASN A 123 0.12 10.57 -1.64
N THR A 124 -1.11 11.02 -1.89
CA THR A 124 -1.45 12.46 -1.97
C THR A 124 -1.14 13.17 -0.66
N LEU A 125 -1.52 12.57 0.47
CA LEU A 125 -1.24 13.11 1.79
C LEU A 125 0.26 13.21 2.07
N ALA A 126 1.02 12.16 1.74
CA ALA A 126 2.47 12.14 1.90
C ALA A 126 3.11 13.24 1.04
N HIS A 127 2.66 13.40 -0.21
CA HIS A 127 3.12 14.44 -1.11
C HIS A 127 2.87 15.85 -0.56
N GLU A 128 1.66 16.14 -0.09
CA GLU A 128 1.33 17.44 0.51
C GLU A 128 2.11 17.68 1.81
N SER A 129 2.31 16.64 2.61
CA SER A 129 3.11 16.72 3.84
C SER A 129 4.58 17.03 3.54
N ARG A 130 5.13 16.51 2.43
CA ARG A 130 6.47 16.89 1.95
C ARG A 130 6.51 18.33 1.48
N ARG A 131 5.56 18.72 0.64
CA ARG A 131 5.48 20.08 0.07
C ARG A 131 5.49 21.15 1.15
N ARG A 132 4.83 20.89 2.28
CA ARG A 132 4.80 21.79 3.45
C ARG A 132 6.09 21.77 4.28
N ARG A 133 6.74 20.61 4.38
CA ARG A 133 7.97 20.40 5.17
C ARG A 133 9.26 20.77 4.43
N SER A 134 9.20 21.67 3.44
CA SER A 134 10.29 21.97 2.49
C SER A 134 11.60 22.53 3.08
N THR A 135 11.87 22.37 4.38
CA THR A 135 13.09 22.77 5.09
C THR A 135 13.65 21.74 6.08
N ALA A 136 13.07 20.54 6.21
CA ALA A 136 13.61 19.52 7.12
C ALA A 136 14.61 18.60 6.39
N ASN A 137 15.88 18.68 6.82
CA ASN A 137 16.96 17.81 6.37
C ASN A 137 16.77 16.43 7.03
N ASP A 138 16.02 15.53 6.38
CA ASP A 138 15.82 14.16 6.89
C ASP A 138 17.09 13.33 6.72
N GLY A 139 17.53 12.71 7.83
CA GLY A 139 18.75 11.91 7.92
C GLY A 139 18.74 10.63 7.07
N PRO A 140 19.89 9.96 6.94
CA PRO A 140 20.09 8.89 5.97
C PRO A 140 19.47 7.57 6.44
N GLY A 141 18.15 7.44 6.32
CA GLY A 141 17.52 6.12 6.24
C GLY A 141 17.92 5.46 4.92
N GLN A 142 18.35 4.20 4.95
CA GLN A 142 18.66 3.47 3.73
C GLN A 142 17.37 3.33 2.89
N PRO A 143 17.28 3.98 1.72
CA PRO A 143 16.03 4.03 0.98
C PRO A 143 15.66 2.64 0.47
N LEU A 144 14.36 2.31 0.52
CA LEU A 144 13.84 1.13 -0.16
C LEU A 144 14.21 1.20 -1.64
N SER A 145 14.69 0.09 -2.20
CA SER A 145 14.88 0.02 -3.65
C SER A 145 13.53 0.23 -4.34
N ALA A 146 13.55 0.80 -5.56
CA ALA A 146 12.32 1.02 -6.32
C ALA A 146 11.49 -0.26 -6.47
N ALA A 147 12.14 -1.41 -6.71
CA ALA A 147 11.47 -2.70 -6.79
C ALA A 147 10.83 -3.15 -5.46
N HIS A 148 11.46 -2.88 -4.31
CA HIS A 148 10.86 -3.16 -3.00
C HIS A 148 9.70 -2.22 -2.71
N ALA A 149 9.80 -0.93 -3.05
CA ALA A 149 8.72 0.04 -2.87
C ALA A 149 7.50 -0.31 -3.73
N THR A 150 7.69 -0.65 -5.02
CA THR A 150 6.62 -1.12 -5.90
C THR A 150 5.99 -2.41 -5.36
N ALA A 151 6.79 -3.37 -4.93
CA ALA A 151 6.26 -4.62 -4.38
C ALA A 151 5.43 -4.39 -3.10
N LEU A 152 5.87 -3.52 -2.18
CA LEU A 152 5.10 -3.18 -0.99
C LEU A 152 3.82 -2.42 -1.33
N TRP A 153 3.84 -1.56 -2.35
CA TRP A 153 2.64 -0.89 -2.86
C TRP A 153 1.61 -1.90 -3.37
N GLU A 154 2.02 -2.84 -4.22
CA GLU A 154 1.13 -3.89 -4.74
C GLU A 154 0.58 -4.80 -3.64
N VAL A 155 1.40 -5.09 -2.62
CA VAL A 155 0.96 -5.82 -1.42
C VAL A 155 -0.10 -5.03 -0.66
N ALA A 156 0.10 -3.73 -0.46
CA ALA A 156 -0.86 -2.86 0.22
C ALA A 156 -2.19 -2.73 -0.53
N CYS A 157 -2.16 -2.76 -1.85
CA CYS A 157 -3.36 -2.78 -2.70
C CYS A 157 -4.09 -4.14 -2.70
N GLY A 158 -3.49 -5.19 -2.12
CA GLY A 158 -4.04 -6.55 -2.15
C GLY A 158 -3.92 -7.21 -3.52
N ASN A 159 -2.94 -6.81 -4.33
CA ASN A 159 -2.74 -7.35 -5.67
C ASN A 159 -1.87 -8.61 -5.69
N VAL A 160 -1.23 -8.96 -4.55
CA VAL A 160 -0.29 -10.08 -4.46
C VAL A 160 -0.87 -11.22 -3.64
N VAL A 161 -0.94 -12.40 -4.24
CA VAL A 161 -1.22 -13.67 -3.55
C VAL A 161 -0.09 -14.65 -3.81
N ALA A 162 0.03 -15.63 -2.94
CA ALA A 162 0.99 -16.70 -3.12
C ALA A 162 0.36 -18.06 -2.92
N THR A 163 0.88 -19.04 -3.65
CA THR A 163 0.43 -20.43 -3.52
C THR A 163 1.62 -21.37 -3.44
N SER A 164 1.41 -22.51 -2.80
CA SER A 164 2.33 -23.64 -2.84
C SER A 164 1.66 -24.82 -3.55
N SER A 165 2.31 -25.37 -4.56
CA SER A 165 1.86 -26.57 -5.26
C SER A 165 3.06 -27.43 -5.63
N LEU A 166 2.98 -28.74 -5.38
CA LEU A 166 4.04 -29.72 -5.70
C LEU A 166 5.43 -29.32 -5.17
N GLY A 167 5.49 -28.77 -3.95
CA GLY A 167 6.74 -28.29 -3.33
C GLY A 167 7.32 -27.00 -3.94
N ARG A 168 6.62 -26.38 -4.88
CA ARG A 168 7.01 -25.10 -5.50
C ARG A 168 6.11 -23.98 -5.01
N GLN A 169 6.71 -22.81 -4.81
CA GLN A 169 6.00 -21.58 -4.44
C GLN A 169 5.83 -20.70 -5.66
N TYR A 170 4.62 -20.17 -5.83
CA TYR A 170 4.24 -19.28 -6.90
C TYR A 170 3.73 -17.96 -6.31
N VAL A 171 3.94 -16.87 -7.04
CA VAL A 171 3.36 -15.56 -6.75
C VAL A 171 2.47 -15.21 -7.92
N HIS A 172 1.24 -14.82 -7.62
CA HIS A 172 0.33 -14.24 -8.58
C HIS A 172 0.17 -12.76 -8.25
N TYR A 173 0.13 -11.96 -9.30
CA TYR A 173 0.00 -10.52 -9.23
C TYR A 173 -1.12 -10.09 -10.17
N ARG A 174 -1.78 -8.98 -9.84
CA ARG A 174 -2.85 -8.41 -10.66
C ARG A 174 -2.34 -7.38 -11.66
N ASP A 175 -1.57 -6.41 -11.17
CA ASP A 175 -1.15 -5.25 -11.95
C ASP A 175 0.35 -5.34 -12.26
N GLU A 176 1.22 -5.01 -11.29
CA GLU A 176 2.67 -5.04 -11.50
C GLU A 176 3.30 -6.41 -11.22
N ARG A 177 4.26 -6.80 -12.06
CA ARG A 177 4.91 -8.11 -11.95
C ARG A 177 5.85 -8.15 -10.74
N ILE A 178 5.49 -8.95 -9.74
CA ILE A 178 6.33 -9.20 -8.57
C ILE A 178 7.04 -10.55 -8.68
N LEU A 179 8.37 -10.52 -8.65
CA LEU A 179 9.19 -11.74 -8.64
C LEU A 179 9.12 -12.43 -7.27
N ILE A 180 9.06 -13.77 -7.27
CA ILE A 180 9.11 -14.59 -6.03
C ILE A 180 10.36 -14.29 -5.18
N GLY A 181 11.50 -13.97 -5.82
CA GLY A 181 12.72 -13.56 -5.12
C GLY A 181 12.55 -12.24 -4.37
N THR A 182 11.84 -11.27 -4.96
CA THR A 182 11.52 -10.00 -4.30
C THR A 182 10.61 -10.22 -3.11
N LEU A 183 9.55 -11.03 -3.26
CA LEU A 183 8.65 -11.36 -2.16
C LEU A 183 9.39 -12.04 -1.00
N ARG A 184 10.23 -13.05 -1.28
CA ARG A 184 11.06 -13.71 -0.26
C ARG A 184 12.02 -12.74 0.42
N SER A 185 12.58 -11.78 -0.33
CA SER A 185 13.44 -10.74 0.24
C SER A 185 12.66 -9.83 1.20
N LEU A 186 11.42 -9.46 0.87
CA LEU A 186 10.57 -8.67 1.76
C LEU A 186 10.18 -9.45 3.02
N GLU A 187 9.84 -10.74 2.87
CA GLU A 187 9.53 -11.64 3.99
C GLU A 187 10.74 -11.82 4.91
N ALA A 188 11.93 -12.06 4.34
CA ALA A 188 13.18 -12.19 5.10
C ALA A 188 13.56 -10.90 5.85
N LYS A 189 13.18 -9.73 5.32
CA LYS A 189 13.34 -8.42 5.98
C LYS A 189 12.21 -8.12 6.97
N GLY A 190 11.24 -9.02 7.15
CA GLY A 190 10.09 -8.81 8.02
C GLY A 190 9.15 -7.69 7.57
N LEU A 191 9.16 -7.31 6.28
CA LEU A 191 8.32 -6.24 5.73
C LEU A 191 6.98 -6.76 5.20
N ALA A 192 6.92 -8.04 4.85
CA ALA A 192 5.70 -8.69 4.39
C ALA A 192 5.53 -10.05 5.06
N VAL A 193 4.29 -10.49 5.19
CA VAL A 193 3.92 -11.79 5.75
C VAL A 193 2.84 -12.44 4.91
N ARG A 194 2.80 -13.77 4.90
CA ARG A 194 1.72 -14.54 4.29
C ARG A 194 0.64 -14.82 5.31
N ALA A 195 -0.56 -14.32 5.07
CA ALA A 195 -1.76 -14.76 5.78
C ALA A 195 -2.27 -16.03 5.09
N ALA A 196 -2.17 -17.16 5.80
CA ALA A 196 -2.48 -18.47 5.25
C ALA A 196 -3.98 -18.59 4.91
N LYS A 197 -4.28 -19.11 3.73
CA LYS A 197 -5.67 -19.41 3.29
C LYS A 197 -6.64 -18.22 3.40
N SER A 198 -6.16 -17.00 3.26
CA SER A 198 -6.98 -15.80 3.43
C SER A 198 -7.38 -15.14 2.11
N ALA A 199 -6.85 -15.60 0.98
CA ALA A 199 -7.20 -15.08 -0.34
C ALA A 199 -8.05 -16.10 -1.13
N PRO A 200 -8.91 -15.64 -2.05
CA PRO A 200 -9.74 -16.52 -2.86
C PRO A 200 -8.90 -17.50 -3.67
N SER A 201 -9.48 -18.67 -3.95
CA SER A 201 -8.84 -19.70 -4.78
C SER A 201 -8.50 -19.17 -6.19
N ALA A 202 -7.53 -19.77 -6.88
CA ALA A 202 -7.22 -19.38 -8.26
C ALA A 202 -8.35 -19.76 -9.25
N TYR A 203 -9.12 -20.81 -8.94
CA TYR A 203 -10.24 -21.32 -9.73
C TYR A 203 -11.36 -21.82 -8.81
N ILE A 204 -12.58 -21.94 -9.33
CA ILE A 204 -13.75 -22.40 -8.56
C ILE A 204 -13.51 -23.82 -8.02
N GLY A 205 -13.71 -24.03 -6.71
CA GLY A 205 -13.45 -25.30 -6.03
C GLY A 205 -11.97 -25.60 -5.72
N GLY A 206 -11.04 -24.71 -6.08
CA GLY A 206 -9.63 -24.82 -5.71
C GLY A 206 -9.34 -24.44 -4.25
N PRO A 207 -8.12 -24.74 -3.74
CA PRO A 207 -7.74 -24.34 -2.39
C PRO A 207 -7.61 -22.82 -2.27
N LEU A 208 -7.89 -22.29 -1.08
CA LEU A 208 -7.61 -20.89 -0.74
C LEU A 208 -6.12 -20.61 -0.85
N GLN A 209 -5.80 -19.39 -1.28
CA GLN A 209 -4.43 -18.91 -1.47
C GLN A 209 -3.98 -18.12 -0.24
N ASP A 210 -2.68 -17.86 -0.17
CA ASP A 210 -2.12 -17.02 0.89
C ASP A 210 -2.11 -15.57 0.43
N ARG A 211 -2.74 -14.67 1.20
CA ARG A 211 -2.63 -13.24 0.96
C ARG A 211 -1.27 -12.75 1.46
N VAL A 212 -0.51 -12.07 0.63
CA VAL A 212 0.65 -11.32 1.11
C VAL A 212 0.14 -10.02 1.73
N ARG A 213 0.57 -9.72 2.95
CA ARG A 213 0.20 -8.52 3.71
C ARG A 213 1.44 -7.78 4.19
N LEU A 214 1.30 -6.48 4.39
CA LEU A 214 2.33 -5.69 5.07
C LEU A 214 2.37 -6.06 6.55
N THR A 215 3.57 -6.14 7.10
CA THR A 215 3.77 -6.10 8.55
C THR A 215 3.74 -4.64 9.02
N LEU A 216 3.71 -4.40 10.34
CA LEU A 216 3.88 -3.05 10.86
C LEU A 216 5.16 -2.38 10.34
N ALA A 217 6.28 -3.12 10.34
CA ALA A 217 7.55 -2.64 9.79
C ALA A 217 7.46 -2.35 8.28
N GLY A 218 6.74 -3.18 7.52
CA GLY A 218 6.45 -2.94 6.10
C GLY A 218 5.62 -1.69 5.86
N THR A 219 4.59 -1.48 6.69
CA THR A 219 3.76 -0.28 6.66
C THR A 219 4.57 0.97 6.95
N THR A 220 5.40 0.98 7.98
CA THR A 220 6.29 2.11 8.30
C THR A 220 7.33 2.33 7.22
N ALA A 221 7.94 1.27 6.68
CA ALA A 221 8.92 1.38 5.61
C ALA A 221 8.32 1.93 4.31
N LEU A 222 7.10 1.47 3.95
CA LEU A 222 6.38 1.99 2.80
C LEU A 222 5.94 3.44 3.03
N ALA A 223 5.40 3.77 4.20
CA ALA A 223 5.01 5.13 4.58
C ALA A 223 6.19 6.09 4.49
N ALA A 224 7.36 5.69 4.99
CA ALA A 224 8.61 6.44 4.85
C ALA A 224 8.99 6.62 3.38
N ALA A 225 9.00 5.54 2.59
CA ALA A 225 9.36 5.63 1.17
C ALA A 225 8.44 6.53 0.35
N ILE A 226 7.11 6.46 0.56
CA ILE A 226 6.18 7.36 -0.12
C ILE A 226 6.22 8.77 0.45
N SER A 227 6.79 8.97 1.66
CA SER A 227 6.98 10.27 2.33
C SER A 227 8.33 10.92 2.04
N SER A 228 9.28 10.20 1.46
CA SER A 228 10.61 10.71 1.12
C SER A 228 10.60 11.50 -0.20
N PRO A 229 11.48 12.52 -0.34
CA PRO A 229 11.69 13.18 -1.63
C PRO A 229 12.17 12.15 -2.66
N LEU A 230 11.64 12.18 -3.87
CA LEU A 230 12.32 11.50 -4.98
C LEU A 230 13.66 12.20 -5.15
N ALA A 231 14.75 11.43 -5.11
CA ALA A 231 16.06 11.96 -5.47
C ALA A 231 15.93 12.63 -6.84
N PRO A 232 16.38 13.89 -7.03
CA PRO A 232 16.37 14.50 -8.33
C PRO A 232 17.15 13.57 -9.26
N THR A 233 16.47 13.03 -10.27
CA THR A 233 17.14 12.39 -11.39
C THR A 233 18.15 13.39 -11.88
N ALA A 234 19.44 13.12 -11.65
CA ALA A 234 20.50 13.97 -12.17
C ALA A 234 20.17 14.18 -13.65
N PRO A 235 20.12 15.42 -14.15
CA PRO A 235 19.87 15.65 -15.56
C PRO A 235 20.87 14.80 -16.31
N GLY A 236 20.35 13.81 -17.04
CA GLY A 236 21.16 12.99 -17.91
C GLY A 236 21.93 13.98 -18.77
N THR A 237 23.26 13.92 -18.68
CA THR A 237 24.13 14.50 -19.67
C THR A 237 23.84 13.78 -20.97
N THR A 238 22.80 14.21 -21.67
CA THR A 238 22.63 13.95 -23.08
C THR A 238 23.91 14.45 -23.72
N PRO A 239 24.77 13.56 -24.28
CA PRO A 239 25.89 14.04 -25.07
C PRO A 239 25.26 14.82 -26.22
N ALA A 240 25.54 16.12 -26.28
CA ALA A 240 25.17 16.93 -27.43
C ALA A 240 25.67 16.22 -28.70
N PRO A 241 24.84 16.04 -29.74
CA PRO A 241 25.34 15.50 -30.98
C PRO A 241 26.40 16.46 -31.50
N THR A 242 27.63 15.96 -31.65
CA THR A 242 28.74 16.69 -32.26
C THR A 242 28.30 17.08 -33.67
N LEU A 243 28.14 18.39 -33.91
CA LEU A 243 27.94 18.92 -35.25
C LEU A 243 29.22 18.66 -36.06
N THR A 244 29.20 17.59 -36.85
CA THR A 244 30.25 17.32 -37.82
C THR A 244 30.21 18.41 -38.88
N ALA A 245 31.17 19.35 -38.82
CA ALA A 245 31.37 20.36 -39.84
C ALA A 245 31.59 19.69 -41.20
N ALA A 246 30.63 19.87 -42.12
CA ALA A 246 30.78 19.45 -43.50
C ALA A 246 31.90 20.26 -44.15
N LYS A 247 33.02 19.61 -44.47
CA LYS A 247 34.05 20.18 -45.34
C LYS A 247 33.50 20.28 -46.75
N THR A 248 33.25 21.51 -47.20
CA THR A 248 33.03 21.86 -48.61
C THR A 248 34.26 21.44 -49.42
N ALA A 249 34.13 20.37 -50.20
CA ALA A 249 35.11 20.02 -51.23
C ALA A 249 34.81 20.85 -52.48
N ALA A 250 35.64 21.86 -52.74
CA ALA A 250 35.73 22.51 -54.04
C ALA A 250 36.26 21.48 -55.07
N ARG A 251 35.48 21.20 -56.12
CA ARG A 251 35.98 20.50 -57.31
C ARG A 251 35.97 21.45 -58.49
N SER A 252 37.18 21.82 -58.90
CA SER A 252 37.51 22.49 -60.15
C SER A 252 37.74 21.49 -61.28
N ARG A 253 37.18 21.83 -62.45
CA ARG A 253 37.55 21.50 -63.85
C ARG A 253 37.62 20.03 -64.33
N ALA A 254 36.81 19.73 -65.35
CA ALA A 254 37.27 19.60 -66.74
C ALA A 254 36.17 20.11 -67.68
#